data_AF-A0A8T6UNW8-F1
#
_entry.id   AF-A0A8T6UNW8-F1
#
_cell.length_a   1.000
_cell.length_b   1.000
_cell.length_c   1.000
_cell.angle_alpha   90.00
_cell.angle_beta   90.00
_cell.angle_gamma   90.00
#
_symmetry.space_group_name_H-M   'P 1'
#
loop_
_entity.id
_entity.type
_entity.pdbx_description
1 polymer ?
#
loop_
_entity_poly.entity_id
_entity_poly.type
_entity_poly.pdbx_seq_one_letter_code
_entity_poly.pdbx_strand_id
1 'polypeptide(L)' 'ELQALGLGDIECREYSAFNLEEAIIQGVRAEREGAMALVCAPIVSTTIERILHIPVATIQPQESVIRAIQLAAQKVR' A
#
# COMPACT_ATOMS: atom_id res chain seq x y z
N GLU A 1 -3.99 -2.13 -16.40
CA GLU A 1 -4.44 -2.91 -15.23
C GLU A 1 -5.64 -2.28 -14.51
N LEU A 2 -5.69 -0.97 -14.26
CA LEU A 2 -6.87 -0.32 -13.65
C LEU A 2 -8.16 -0.37 -14.49
N GLN A 3 -8.07 -0.30 -15.83
CA GLN A 3 -9.22 -0.51 -16.73
C GLN A 3 -9.83 -1.92 -16.61
N ALA A 4 -9.05 -2.94 -16.24
CA ALA A 4 -9.54 -4.30 -16.02
C ALA A 4 -10.33 -4.42 -14.70
N LEU A 5 -10.18 -3.45 -13.79
CA LEU A 5 -10.94 -3.36 -12.53
C LEU A 5 -12.21 -2.50 -12.68
N GLY A 6 -12.50 -1.97 -13.87
CA GLY A 6 -13.67 -1.11 -14.12
C GLY A 6 -13.56 0.31 -13.56
N LEU A 7 -12.36 0.74 -13.17
CA LEU A 7 -12.10 2.04 -12.52
C LEU A 7 -11.69 3.10 -13.54
N GLY A 8 -12.47 3.26 -14.60
CA GLY A 8 -12.11 3.98 -15.84
C GLY A 8 -11.58 5.41 -15.66
N ASP A 9 -11.96 6.09 -14.57
CA ASP A 9 -11.59 7.49 -14.29
C ASP A 9 -10.72 7.66 -13.03
N ILE A 10 -10.15 6.59 -12.46
CA ILE A 10 -9.30 6.68 -11.26
C ILE A 10 -7.83 6.85 -11.65
N GLU A 11 -7.25 7.99 -11.29
CA GLU A 11 -5.80 8.23 -11.37
C GLU A 11 -5.10 7.63 -10.14
N CYS A 12 -4.10 6.78 -10.36
CA CYS A 12 -3.27 6.22 -9.31
C CYS A 12 -1.87 6.83 -9.39
N ARG A 13 -1.36 7.33 -8.25
CA ARG A 13 0.01 7.87 -8.12
C ARG A 13 0.79 7.00 -7.16
N GLU A 14 2.03 6.72 -7.53
CA GLU A 14 2.94 5.91 -6.72
C GLU A 14 3.89 6.79 -5.92
N TYR A 15 4.03 6.47 -4.63
CA TYR A 15 4.98 7.13 -3.74
C TYR A 15 5.89 6.07 -3.12
N SER A 16 7.12 5.98 -3.61
CA SER A 16 8.12 5.06 -3.08
C SER A 16 8.61 5.50 -1.70
N ALA A 17 8.79 4.52 -0.82
CA ALA A 17 9.39 4.71 0.50
C ALA A 17 10.28 3.52 0.84
N PHE A 18 11.44 3.78 1.44
CA PHE A 18 12.42 2.76 1.82
C PHE A 18 12.34 2.36 3.30
N ASN A 19 11.68 3.18 4.12
CA ASN A 19 11.50 2.93 5.55
C ASN A 19 10.14 3.46 6.03
N LEU A 20 9.85 3.24 7.31
CA LEU A 20 8.58 3.59 7.94
C LEU A 20 8.35 5.11 7.94
N GLU A 21 9.37 5.87 8.31
CA GLU A 21 9.33 7.33 8.43
C GLU A 21 9.04 7.99 7.08
N GLU A 22 9.73 7.54 6.03
CA GLU A 22 9.52 8.00 4.68
C GLU A 22 8.11 7.66 4.18
N ALA A 23 7.60 6.47 4.50
CA ALA A 23 6.23 6.08 4.12
C ALA A 23 5.18 7.00 4.76
N ILE A 24 5.39 7.43 6.00
CA ILE A 24 4.51 8.41 6.66
C ILE A 24 4.61 9.78 5.97
N ILE A 25 5.84 10.26 5.68
CA ILE A 25 6.05 11.54 4.98
C ILE A 25 5.38 11.53 3.61
N GLN A 26 5.53 10.44 2.85
CA GLN A 26 4.91 10.28 1.54
C GLN A 26 3.38 10.18 1.63
N GLY A 27 2.83 9.52 2.64
CA GLY A 27 1.39 9.48 2.87
C GLY A 27 0.80 10.88 3.09
N VAL A 28 1.45 11.70 3.92
CA VAL A 28 1.06 13.11 4.13
C VAL A 28 1.20 13.92 2.85
N ARG A 29 2.25 13.68 2.07
CA ARG A 29 2.46 14.34 0.78
C ARG A 29 1.36 14.00 -0.21
N ALA A 30 0.96 12.72 -0.31
CA ALA A 30 -0.11 12.27 -1.18
C ALA A 30 -1.43 12.98 -0.86
N GLU A 31 -1.78 13.09 0.43
CA GLU A 31 -2.97 13.85 0.87
C GLU A 31 -2.88 15.32 0.44
N ARG A 32 -1.73 15.98 0.64
CA ARG A 32 -1.52 17.39 0.24
C ARG A 32 -1.58 17.61 -1.27
N GLU A 33 -1.20 16.61 -2.06
CA GLU A 33 -1.28 16.62 -3.52
C GLU A 33 -2.70 16.31 -4.04
N GLY A 34 -3.67 16.13 -3.14
CA GLY A 34 -5.08 15.97 -3.46
C GLY A 34 -5.53 14.51 -3.63
N ALA A 35 -4.80 13.53 -3.10
CA ALA A 35 -5.25 12.15 -3.10
C ALA A 35 -6.56 12.00 -2.33
N MET A 36 -7.52 11.27 -2.90
CA MET A 36 -8.83 11.02 -2.28
C MET A 36 -8.85 9.78 -1.38
N ALA A 37 -7.85 8.91 -1.50
CA ALA A 37 -7.64 7.73 -0.68
C ALA A 37 -6.18 7.31 -0.76
N LEU A 38 -5.70 6.59 0.24
CA LEU A 38 -4.35 6.03 0.29
C LEU A 38 -4.40 4.51 0.39
N VAL A 39 -3.54 3.82 -0.36
CA VAL A 39 -3.30 2.37 -0.19
C VAL A 39 -1.90 2.19 0.41
N CYS A 40 -1.78 1.45 1.52
CA CYS A 40 -0.49 1.24 2.17
C CYS A 40 -0.33 -0.17 2.77
N ALA A 41 0.89 -0.51 3.19
CA ALA A 41 1.19 -1.78 3.85
C ALA A 41 0.72 -1.82 5.32
N PRO A 42 0.50 -3.02 5.90
CA PRO A 42 -0.01 -3.14 7.27
C PRO A 42 0.86 -2.45 8.33
N ILE A 43 2.18 -2.46 8.15
CA ILE A 43 3.14 -1.92 9.13
C ILE A 43 3.00 -0.41 9.38
N VAL A 44 2.45 0.35 8.42
CA VAL A 44 2.23 1.80 8.51
C VAL A 44 0.76 2.17 8.72
N SER A 45 -0.17 1.25 8.41
CA SER A 45 -1.62 1.52 8.34
C SER A 45 -2.18 2.24 9.56
N THR A 46 -1.97 1.68 10.75
CA THR A 46 -2.50 2.22 12.02
C THR A 46 -1.95 3.60 12.36
N THR A 47 -0.75 3.92 11.89
CA THR A 47 -0.11 5.21 12.13
C THR A 47 -0.66 6.25 11.15
N ILE A 48 -0.75 5.90 9.87
CA ILE A 48 -1.27 6.78 8.82
C ILE A 48 -2.75 7.10 9.04
N GLU A 49 -3.58 6.11 9.42
CA GLU A 49 -5.00 6.31 9.73
C GLU A 49 -5.26 7.35 10.84
N ARG A 50 -4.28 7.58 11.73
CA ARG A 50 -4.38 8.59 12.80
C ARG A 50 -3.90 9.98 12.38
N ILE A 51 -3.19 10.08 11.26
CA ILE A 51 -2.52 11.31 10.81
C ILE A 51 -3.27 11.91 9.62
N LEU A 52 -3.76 11.07 8.71
CA LEU A 52 -4.46 11.48 7.51
C LEU A 52 -5.97 11.57 7.74
N HIS A 53 -6.63 12.43 6.97
CA HIS A 53 -8.07 12.66 6.98
C HIS A 53 -8.77 11.99 5.79
N ILE A 54 -7.99 11.40 4.87
CA ILE A 54 -8.50 10.62 3.74
C ILE A 54 -8.61 9.12 4.10
N PRO A 55 -9.53 8.37 3.47
CA PRO A 55 -9.63 6.93 3.64
C PRO A 55 -8.31 6.21 3.35
N VAL A 56 -7.94 5.26 4.23
CA VAL A 56 -6.76 4.42 4.08
C VAL A 56 -7.20 2.96 3.89
N ALA A 57 -6.68 2.31 2.85
CA ALA A 57 -6.87 0.90 2.58
C ALA A 57 -5.55 0.14 2.81
N THR A 58 -5.60 -0.89 3.64
CA THR A 58 -4.43 -1.71 3.97
C THR A 58 -4.31 -2.92 3.05
N ILE A 59 -3.14 -3.10 2.43
CA ILE A 59 -2.86 -4.29 1.61
C ILE A 59 -2.70 -5.52 2.51
N GLN A 60 -3.50 -6.56 2.29
CA GLN A 60 -3.37 -7.85 2.97
C GLN A 60 -2.96 -8.97 1.98
N PRO A 61 -1.67 -9.30 1.87
CA PRO A 61 -1.17 -10.19 0.82
C PRO A 61 -1.32 -11.68 1.17
N GLN A 62 -2.53 -12.25 1.05
CA GLN A 62 -2.78 -13.65 1.43
C GLN A 62 -2.09 -14.68 0.50
N GLU A 63 -2.36 -14.62 -0.81
CA GLU A 63 -1.81 -15.58 -1.76
C GLU A 63 -0.27 -15.50 -1.86
N SER A 64 0.27 -14.28 -1.80
CA SER A 64 1.71 -14.03 -1.86
C SER A 64 2.46 -14.68 -0.69
N VAL A 65 1.86 -14.68 0.51
CA VAL A 65 2.46 -15.34 1.70
C VAL A 65 2.54 -16.84 1.49
N ILE A 66 1.48 -17.49 1.01
CA ILE A 66 1.46 -18.93 0.74
C ILE A 66 2.55 -19.29 -0.28
N ARG A 67 2.64 -18.53 -1.37
CA ARG A 67 3.68 -18.74 -2.40
C ARG A 67 5.10 -18.56 -1.85
N ALA A 68 5.32 -17.55 -1.00
CA ALA A 68 6.61 -17.30 -0.37
C ALA A 68 7.02 -18.46 0.55
N ILE A 69 6.09 -19.01 1.34
CA ILE A 69 6.32 -20.19 2.18
C ILE A 69 6.71 -21.40 1.32
N GLN A 70 5.97 -21.67 0.24
CA GLN A 70 6.29 -22.76 -0.68
C GLN A 70 7.70 -22.63 -1.26
N LEU A 71 8.07 -21.43 -1.70
CA LEU A 71 9.40 -21.16 -2.24
C LEU A 71 10.50 -21.33 -1.19
N ALA A 72 10.28 -20.85 0.03
CA ALA A 72 11.23 -21.03 1.13
C ALA A 72 11.43 -22.52 1.45
N ALA A 73 10.34 -23.29 1.50
CA ALA A 73 10.40 -24.74 1.73
C ALA A 73 11.18 -25.48 0.62
N GLN A 74 11.07 -25.04 -0.63
CA GLN A 74 11.84 -25.59 -1.75
C GLN A 74 13.34 -25.28 -1.65
N LYS A 75 13.73 -24.13 -1.08
CA LYS A 75 15.14 -23.70 -0.99
C LYS A 75 15.92 -24.33 0.17
N VAL A 76 15.21 -24.83 1.18
CA VAL A 76 15.80 -25.44 2.39
C VAL A 76 15.92 -26.97 2.26
N ARG A 77 15.30 -27.56 1.23
CA ARG A 77 15.51 -28.95 0.82
C ARG A 77 16.63 -29.04 -0.21
#